data_AF-A0A8T6LK32-F1
#
_entry.id   AF-A0A8T6LK32-F1
#
_cell.length_a   1.000
_cell.length_b   1.000
_cell.length_c   1.000
_cell.angle_alpha   90.00
_cell.angle_beta   90.00
_cell.angle_gamma   90.00
#
_symmetry.space_group_name_H-M   'P 1'
#
loop_
_entity.id
_entity.type
_entity.pdbx_description
1 polymer ?
#
loop_
_entity_poly.entity_id
_entity_poly.type
_entity_poly.pdbx_seq_one_letter_code
_entity_poly.pdbx_strand_id
1 'polypeptide(L)'
;MDIFLQLTVSGLSTGMIYALAAAGFVVIYKASDVINFAQGDLLLLGTYLIFFAVAQTGLPWSVGVLVTGLLAVAVALAVERLVLR
;
A
#
# COMPACT_ATOMS: atom_id res chain seq x y z
N MET A 1 -0.46 -25.73 -21.51
CA MET A 1 -1.45 -24.65 -21.30
C MET A 1 -1.23 -23.94 -19.97
N ASP A 2 -0.78 -24.67 -18.95
CA ASP A 2 -0.67 -24.18 -17.57
C ASP A 2 0.32 -23.02 -17.40
N ILE A 3 1.49 -23.09 -18.06
CA ILE A 3 2.50 -22.02 -18.01
C ILE A 3 1.95 -20.70 -18.57
N PHE A 4 1.21 -20.76 -19.70
CA PHE A 4 0.61 -19.56 -20.29
C PHE A 4 -0.37 -18.90 -19.32
N LEU A 5 -1.31 -19.68 -18.77
CA LEU A 5 -2.28 -19.16 -17.80
C LEU A 5 -1.61 -18.64 -16.53
N GLN A 6 -0.61 -19.34 -16.00
CA GLN A 6 0.14 -18.93 -14.81
C GLN A 6 0.84 -17.59 -15.03
N LEU A 7 1.50 -17.41 -16.19
CA LEU A 7 2.20 -16.16 -16.53
C LEU A 7 1.20 -15.02 -16.72
N THR A 8 0.07 -15.27 -17.38
CA THR A 8 -1.00 -14.27 -17.53
C THR A 8 -1.52 -13.82 -16.17
N VAL A 9 -1.87 -14.75 -15.27
CA VAL A 9 -2.39 -14.41 -13.93
C VAL A 9 -1.34 -13.69 -13.09
N SER A 10 -0.09 -14.15 -13.11
CA SER A 10 1.01 -13.52 -12.36
C SER A 10 1.30 -12.10 -12.87
N GLY A 11 1.32 -11.92 -14.19
CA GLY A 11 1.49 -10.62 -14.82
C GLY A 11 0.34 -9.67 -14.50
N LEU A 12 -0.89 -10.16 -14.53
CA LEU A 12 -2.08 -9.36 -14.21
C LEU A 12 -2.12 -8.99 -12.73
N SER A 13 -1.77 -9.92 -11.83
CA SER A 13 -1.64 -9.66 -10.39
C SER A 13 -0.62 -8.55 -10.12
N THR A 14 0.57 -8.65 -10.71
CA THR A 14 1.63 -7.64 -10.58
C THR A 14 1.19 -6.29 -11.17
N GLY A 15 0.55 -6.32 -12.35
CA GLY A 15 0.00 -5.13 -13.00
C GLY A 15 -1.06 -4.42 -12.15
N MET A 16 -1.93 -5.18 -11.47
CA MET A 16 -2.94 -4.63 -10.56
C MET A 16 -2.30 -3.90 -9.36
N ILE A 17 -1.21 -4.43 -8.81
CA ILE A 17 -0.47 -3.78 -7.72
C ILE A 17 0.09 -2.43 -8.19
N TYR A 18 0.72 -2.38 -9.36
CA TYR A 18 1.26 -1.13 -9.90
C TYR A 18 0.16 -0.15 -10.31
N ALA A 19 -0.96 -0.63 -10.87
CA ALA A 19 -2.10 0.21 -11.19
C ALA A 19 -2.71 0.84 -9.94
N LEU A 20 -2.84 0.08 -8.85
CA LEU A 20 -3.32 0.59 -7.57
C LEU A 20 -2.38 1.64 -6.97
N ALA A 21 -1.07 1.39 -7.01
CA ALA A 21 -0.06 2.35 -6.56
C ALA A 21 -0.12 3.66 -7.35
N ALA A 22 -0.22 3.56 -8.68
CA ALA A 22 -0.37 4.72 -9.57
C ALA A 22 -1.68 5.48 -9.30
N ALA A 23 -2.79 4.78 -9.10
CA ALA A 23 -4.07 5.40 -8.78
C ALA A 23 -3.99 6.21 -7.47
N GLY A 24 -3.34 5.68 -6.43
CA GLY A 24 -3.12 6.41 -5.17
C GLY A 24 -2.31 7.69 -5.37
N PHE A 25 -1.24 7.63 -6.16
CA PHE A 25 -0.43 8.81 -6.51
C PHE A 25 -1.26 9.87 -7.26
N VAL A 26 -2.06 9.44 -8.25
CA VAL A 26 -2.92 10.33 -9.05
C VAL A 26 -4.00 10.99 -8.19
N VAL A 27 -4.61 10.27 -7.26
CA VAL A 27 -5.64 10.82 -6.36
C VAL A 27 -5.06 11.95 -5.49
N ILE A 28 -3.88 11.73 -4.91
CA ILE A 28 -3.22 12.75 -4.09
C ILE A 28 -2.85 13.96 -4.94
N TYR A 29 -2.19 13.74 -6.09
CA TYR A 29 -1.78 14.82 -6.98
C TYR A 29 -2.97 15.67 -7.44
N LYS A 30 -4.09 15.04 -7.83
CA LYS A 30 -5.30 15.76 -8.24
C LYS A 30 -5.98 16.53 -7.10
N ALA A 31 -5.77 16.14 -5.86
CA ALA A 31 -6.35 16.81 -4.70
C ALA A 31 -5.47 17.95 -4.17
N SER A 32 -4.15 17.87 -4.36
CA SER A 32 -3.18 18.85 -3.82
C SER A 32 -2.57 19.79 -4.86
N ASP A 33 -2.66 19.46 -6.16
CA ASP A 33 -1.87 20.07 -7.25
C ASP A 33 -0.35 20.05 -7.03
N VAL A 34 0.13 19.21 -6.10
CA VAL A 34 1.54 19.09 -5.72
C VAL A 34 1.97 17.63 -5.72
N ILE A 35 3.14 17.36 -6.29
CA ILE A 35 3.75 16.03 -6.28
C ILE A 35 4.17 15.66 -4.85
N ASN A 36 3.60 14.56 -4.33
CA ASN A 36 3.98 14.00 -3.04
C ASN A 36 5.17 13.04 -3.20
N PHE A 37 6.37 13.49 -2.86
CA PHE A 37 7.59 12.66 -2.88
C PHE A 37 7.63 11.59 -1.80
N ALA A 38 6.87 11.73 -0.70
CA ALA A 38 6.78 10.73 0.36
C ALA A 38 5.92 9.52 -0.03
N GLN A 39 5.21 9.56 -1.16
CA GLN A 39 4.29 8.49 -1.54
C GLN A 39 4.99 7.13 -1.71
N GLY A 40 6.23 7.12 -2.19
CA GLY A 40 7.04 5.89 -2.30
C GLY A 40 7.33 5.27 -0.93
N ASP A 41 7.76 6.10 0.03
CA ASP A 41 8.07 5.66 1.39
C ASP A 41 6.81 5.19 2.14
N LEU A 42 5.67 5.85 1.95
CA LEU A 42 4.38 5.44 2.53
C LEU A 42 3.92 4.09 1.99
N LEU A 43 4.11 3.83 0.68
CA LEU A 43 3.79 2.54 0.08
C LEU A 43 4.69 1.42 0.64
N LEU A 44 5.99 1.69 0.78
CA LEU A 44 6.94 0.75 1.38
C LEU A 44 6.58 0.45 2.84
N LEU A 45 6.24 1.47 3.62
CA LEU A 45 5.82 1.33 5.01
C LEU A 45 4.58 0.43 5.11
N GLY A 46 3.54 0.68 4.31
CA GLY A 46 2.34 -0.15 4.29
C GLY A 46 2.64 -1.61 3.95
N THR A 47 3.53 -1.84 2.99
CA THR A 47 3.97 -3.19 2.58
C THR A 47 4.73 -3.91 3.71
N TYR A 48 5.61 -3.20 4.40
CA TYR A 48 6.37 -3.76 5.52
C TYR A 48 5.47 -4.06 6.73
N LEU A 49 4.49 -3.20 7.00
CA LEU A 49 3.51 -3.42 8.06
C LEU A 49 2.68 -4.69 7.84
N ILE A 50 2.17 -4.91 6.61
CA ILE A 50 1.41 -6.13 6.32
C ILE A 50 2.29 -7.38 6.32
N PHE A 51 3.53 -7.26 5.82
CA PHE A 51 4.52 -8.34 5.91
C PHE A 51 4.78 -8.73 7.36
N PHE A 52 5.02 -7.75 8.24
CA PHE A 52 5.25 -8.05 9.65
C PHE A 52 4.00 -8.65 10.31
N ALA A 53 2.83 -8.05 10.10
CA ALA A 53 1.58 -8.54 10.67
C ALA A 53 1.29 -9.99 10.25
N VAL A 54 1.35 -10.31 8.97
CA VAL A 54 0.95 -11.64 8.48
C VAL A 54 2.11 -12.63 8.53
N ALA A 55 3.24 -12.29 7.91
CA ALA A 55 4.33 -13.25 7.71
C ALA A 55 5.17 -13.47 8.97
N GLN A 56 5.40 -12.44 9.79
CA GLN A 56 6.24 -12.56 10.98
C GLN A 56 5.46 -12.94 12.24
N THR A 57 4.25 -12.40 12.45
CA THR A 57 3.46 -12.72 13.65
C THR A 57 2.46 -13.86 13.45
N GLY A 58 2.21 -14.27 12.20
CA GLY A 58 1.26 -15.32 11.87
C GLY A 58 -0.21 -14.92 12.00
N LEU A 59 -0.52 -13.61 12.02
CA LEU A 59 -1.91 -13.15 12.05
C LEU A 59 -2.65 -13.65 10.78
N PRO A 60 -3.94 -14.03 10.92
CA PRO A 60 -4.77 -14.32 9.76
C PRO A 60 -4.78 -13.13 8.80
N TRP A 61 -4.74 -13.39 7.50
CA TRP A 61 -4.64 -12.35 6.46
C TRP A 61 -5.66 -11.21 6.64
N SER A 62 -6.92 -11.54 6.93
CA SER A 62 -7.99 -10.56 7.15
C SER A 62 -7.72 -9.64 8.34
N VAL A 63 -7.21 -10.19 9.44
CA VAL A 63 -6.84 -9.42 10.63
C VAL A 63 -5.60 -8.58 10.36
N GLY A 64 -4.60 -9.15 9.67
CA GLY A 64 -3.40 -8.43 9.25
C GLY A 64 -3.74 -7.19 8.42
N VAL A 65 -4.63 -7.31 7.42
CA VAL A 65 -5.07 -6.18 6.59
C VAL A 65 -5.75 -5.10 7.42
N LEU A 66 -6.63 -5.48 8.37
CA LEU A 66 -7.28 -4.51 9.26
C LEU A 66 -6.27 -3.78 10.15
N VAL A 67 -5.34 -4.51 10.77
CA VAL A 67 -4.30 -3.92 11.62
C VAL A 67 -3.39 -2.99 10.83
N THR A 68 -2.93 -3.40 9.65
CA THR A 68 -2.12 -2.55 8.78
C THR A 68 -2.87 -1.31 8.33
N GLY A 69 -4.16 -1.42 7.99
CA GLY A 69 -5.00 -0.28 7.63
C GLY A 69 -5.11 0.74 8.78
N LEU A 70 -5.37 0.26 10.00
CA LEU A 70 -5.43 1.11 11.19
C LEU A 70 -4.10 1.80 11.49
N LEU A 71 -2.98 1.09 11.35
CA LEU A 71 -1.65 1.67 11.53
C LEU A 71 -1.32 2.71 10.44
N ALA A 72 -1.69 2.46 9.19
CA ALA A 72 -1.53 3.43 8.10
C ALA A 72 -2.31 4.72 8.37
N VAL A 73 -3.55 4.62 8.86
CA VAL A 73 -4.35 5.78 9.30
C VAL A 73 -3.67 6.50 10.46
N ALA A 74 -3.15 5.77 11.45
CA ALA A 74 -2.44 6.37 12.57
C ALA A 74 -1.19 7.14 12.13
N VAL A 75 -0.42 6.59 11.18
CA VAL A 75 0.73 7.28 10.57
C VAL A 75 0.29 8.54 9.83
N ALA A 76 -0.77 8.48 9.03
CA ALA A 76 -1.29 9.63 8.31
C ALA A 76 -1.71 10.77 9.26
N LEU A 77 -2.42 10.43 10.35
CA LEU A 77 -2.81 11.39 11.38
C LEU A 77 -1.61 11.97 12.14
N ALA A 78 -0.58 11.16 12.39
CA ALA A 78 0.64 11.63 13.03
C ALA A 78 1.39 12.63 12.12
N VAL A 79 1.50 12.34 10.82
CA VAL A 79 2.09 13.26 9.83
C VAL A 79 1.29 14.56 9.78
N GLU A 80 -0.04 14.49 9.72
CA GLU A 80 -0.89 15.68 9.74
C GLU A 80 -0.64 16.54 10.98
N ARG A 81 -0.59 15.93 12.17
CA ARG A 81 -0.47 16.66 13.43
C ARG A 81 0.93 17.17 13.77
N LEU A 82 1.98 16.48 13.32
CA LEU A 82 3.36 16.78 13.71
C LEU A 82 4.15 17.55 12.66
N VAL A 83 3.74 17.45 11.39
CA VAL A 83 4.48 18.05 10.26
C VAL A 83 3.68 19.16 9.59
N LEU A 84 2.36 18.98 9.41
CA LEU A 84 1.54 19.91 8.64
C LEU A 84 0.81 20.96 9.48
N ARG A 85 0.53 20.66 10.74
CA ARG A 85 -0.05 21.60 11.71
C ARG A 85 1.04 22.13 12.65
#